data_AF-A0A1Q7V6G8-F1
#
_entry.id   AF-A0A1Q7V6G8-F1
#
_cell.length_a   1.000
_cell.length_b   1.000
_cell.length_c   1.000
_cell.angle_alpha   90.00
_cell.angle_beta   90.00
_cell.angle_gamma   90.00
#
_symmetry.space_group_name_H-M   'P 1'
#
loop_
_entity.id
_entity.type
_entity.pdbx_description
1 polymer ?
#
loop_
_entity_poly.entity_id
_entity_poly.type
_entity_poly.pdbx_seq_one_letter_code
_entity_poly.pdbx_strand_id
1 'polypeptide(L)'
;MDLILIRFIFVVFVSFTCFLIHPFGPNPRLDAAVGALLGLSIVVFEWRLLRVSLKRLIGAAIGSILGIFGAYLFALVIRNSLEESSLRSFLQIMVMLLMAYVGLIVGANKGDLLNLAALGGIFGGEKQLKKSYKILDTSVIIDGRIADIAETGFFDGVVVTPQFVLRELQLVADSGDSLKRNRGRRGLDILQRLQKVPSLQVQIVEDDFPGVREVDLKLIELAKLYEGKIITNDFNLNKIAQLQGVEVLNINELANALKPIVLPGETMRVFILKEGKEYNQGVAYLDDGTMVVVDNARKMIGKTIDISVTSVLQTTAGKMIFGKWDERSAPRSDPRNAMGAASSISESKKQIVIADQPAE
;
A
#
# COMPACT_ATOMS: atom_id res chain seq x y z
N MET A 1 -27.16 -4.95 -23.04
CA MET A 1 -27.46 -5.90 -24.12
C MET A 1 -27.01 -7.27 -23.65
N ASP A 2 -27.95 -8.06 -23.16
CA ASP A 2 -27.62 -9.28 -22.43
C ASP A 2 -26.95 -10.31 -23.33
N LEU A 3 -25.84 -10.91 -22.88
CA LEU A 3 -25.11 -11.98 -23.57
C LEU A 3 -26.02 -13.15 -24.00
N ILE A 4 -27.17 -13.30 -23.32
CA ILE A 4 -28.22 -14.25 -23.63
C ILE A 4 -28.85 -13.98 -25.01
N LEU A 5 -29.08 -12.71 -25.36
CA LEU A 5 -29.64 -12.32 -26.66
C LEU A 5 -28.68 -12.68 -27.80
N ILE A 6 -27.37 -12.44 -27.61
CA ILE A 6 -26.33 -12.76 -28.59
C ILE A 6 -26.24 -14.29 -28.79
N ARG A 7 -26.27 -15.08 -27.71
CA ARG A 7 -26.25 -16.54 -27.76
C ARG A 7 -27.48 -17.10 -28.48
N PHE A 8 -28.65 -16.54 -28.22
CA PHE A 8 -29.89 -16.95 -28.88
C PHE A 8 -29.84 -16.69 -30.39
N ILE A 9 -29.42 -15.48 -30.79
CA ILE A 9 -29.24 -15.11 -32.21
C ILE A 9 -28.24 -16.05 -32.89
N PHE A 10 -27.14 -16.39 -32.22
CA PHE A 10 -26.14 -17.34 -32.74
C PHE A 10 -26.73 -18.73 -33.02
N VAL A 11 -27.50 -19.30 -32.08
CA VAL A 11 -28.14 -20.62 -32.28
C VAL A 11 -29.14 -20.59 -33.43
N VAL A 12 -29.94 -19.53 -33.54
CA VAL A 12 -30.89 -19.34 -34.64
C VAL A 12 -30.16 -19.23 -35.98
N PHE A 13 -29.04 -18.50 -36.03
CA PHE A 13 -28.24 -18.34 -37.24
C PHE A 13 -27.61 -19.66 -37.71
N VAL A 14 -27.05 -20.46 -36.78
CA VAL A 14 -26.50 -21.79 -37.10
C VAL A 14 -27.60 -22.75 -37.59
N SER A 15 -28.76 -22.76 -36.93
CA SER A 15 -29.91 -23.58 -37.34
C SER A 15 -30.44 -23.18 -38.72
N PHE A 16 -30.55 -21.89 -39.00
CA PHE A 16 -30.97 -21.37 -40.31
C PHE A 16 -29.94 -21.67 -41.41
N THR A 17 -28.65 -21.61 -41.10
CA THR A 17 -27.58 -21.98 -42.04
C THR A 17 -27.64 -23.46 -42.41
N CYS A 18 -27.85 -24.35 -41.43
CA CYS A 18 -28.03 -25.78 -41.69
C CYS A 18 -29.32 -26.06 -42.49
N PHE A 19 -30.39 -25.30 -42.25
CA PHE A 19 -31.63 -25.39 -43.03
C PHE A 19 -31.44 -25.05 -44.51
N LEU A 20 -30.52 -24.13 -44.85
CA LEU A 20 -30.29 -23.71 -46.24
C LEU A 20 -29.31 -24.61 -47.00
N ILE A 21 -28.29 -25.15 -46.32
CA ILE A 21 -27.16 -25.85 -46.97
C ILE A 21 -27.41 -27.36 -47.13
N HIS A 22 -28.37 -27.94 -46.40
CA HIS A 22 -28.69 -29.37 -46.41
C HIS A 22 -27.49 -30.32 -46.22
N PRO A 23 -26.69 -30.15 -45.15
CA PRO A 23 -25.47 -30.95 -44.95
C PRO A 23 -25.71 -32.45 -44.68
N PHE A 24 -26.86 -32.85 -44.14
CA PHE A 24 -27.10 -34.24 -43.71
C PHE A 24 -28.24 -34.96 -44.47
N GLY A 25 -28.84 -34.34 -45.48
CA GLY A 25 -29.79 -35.00 -46.37
C GLY A 25 -30.90 -34.08 -46.91
N PRO A 26 -31.94 -34.64 -47.56
CA PRO A 26 -32.98 -33.87 -48.25
C PRO A 26 -34.09 -33.37 -47.33
N ASN A 27 -33.99 -33.53 -46.00
CA ASN A 27 -35.03 -33.11 -45.06
C ASN A 27 -34.60 -31.84 -44.30
N PRO A 28 -35.05 -30.64 -44.74
CA PRO A 28 -34.64 -29.35 -44.18
C PRO A 28 -34.85 -29.25 -42.67
N ARG A 29 -35.89 -29.91 -42.14
CA ARG A 29 -36.25 -29.83 -40.72
C ARG A 29 -35.28 -30.60 -39.83
N LEU A 30 -34.74 -31.71 -40.31
CA LEU A 30 -33.74 -32.49 -39.59
C LEU A 30 -32.41 -31.74 -39.55
N ASP A 31 -31.99 -31.12 -40.65
CA ASP A 31 -30.78 -30.31 -40.69
C ASP A 31 -30.87 -29.10 -39.75
N ALA A 32 -32.01 -28.41 -39.72
CA ALA A 32 -32.25 -27.30 -38.80
C ALA A 32 -32.18 -27.73 -37.33
N ALA A 33 -32.72 -28.92 -37.00
CA ALA A 33 -32.68 -29.48 -35.65
C ALA A 33 -31.25 -29.86 -35.23
N VAL A 34 -30.48 -30.48 -36.12
CA VAL A 34 -29.06 -30.80 -35.89
C VAL A 34 -28.25 -29.52 -35.72
N GLY A 35 -28.49 -28.49 -36.55
CA GLY A 35 -27.85 -27.18 -36.43
C GLY A 35 -28.17 -26.48 -35.11
N ALA A 36 -29.43 -26.54 -34.65
CA ALA A 36 -29.81 -25.99 -33.34
C ALA A 36 -29.12 -26.72 -32.18
N LEU A 37 -28.99 -28.06 -32.25
CA LEU A 37 -28.30 -28.87 -31.25
C LEU A 37 -26.80 -28.55 -31.20
N LEU A 38 -26.16 -28.41 -32.37
CA LEU A 38 -24.76 -27.98 -32.47
C LEU A 38 -24.55 -26.57 -31.91
N GLY A 39 -25.40 -25.61 -32.28
CA GLY A 39 -25.38 -24.25 -31.74
C GLY A 39 -25.51 -24.24 -30.22
N LEU A 40 -26.46 -25.01 -29.67
CA LEU A 40 -26.64 -25.14 -28.22
C LEU A 40 -25.41 -25.75 -27.55
N SER A 41 -24.80 -26.77 -28.16
CA SER A 41 -23.58 -27.41 -27.64
C SER A 41 -22.41 -26.44 -27.56
N ILE A 42 -22.25 -25.57 -28.57
CA ILE A 42 -21.23 -24.51 -28.59
C ILE A 42 -21.49 -23.49 -27.47
N VAL A 43 -22.73 -23.08 -27.25
CA VAL A 43 -23.09 -22.14 -26.17
C VAL A 43 -22.84 -22.77 -24.79
N VAL A 44 -23.18 -24.05 -24.60
CA VAL A 44 -22.88 -24.77 -23.35
C VAL A 44 -21.37 -24.88 -23.13
N PHE A 45 -20.60 -25.13 -24.18
CA PHE A 45 -19.14 -25.18 -24.12
C PHE A 45 -18.53 -23.82 -23.80
N GLU A 46 -18.97 -22.75 -24.46
CA GLU A 46 -18.60 -21.36 -24.16
C GLU A 46 -18.90 -21.02 -22.68
N TRP A 47 -20.08 -21.38 -22.19
CA TRP A 47 -20.45 -21.15 -20.80
C TRP A 47 -19.56 -21.90 -19.82
N ARG A 48 -19.15 -23.14 -20.13
CA ARG A 48 -18.17 -23.88 -19.32
C ARG A 48 -16.80 -23.22 -19.37
N LEU A 49 -16.33 -22.80 -20.55
CA LEU A 49 -15.04 -22.13 -20.72
C LEU A 49 -14.95 -20.85 -19.90
N LEU A 50 -16.01 -20.05 -19.88
CA LEU A 50 -16.06 -18.80 -19.11
C LEU A 50 -16.02 -19.00 -17.59
N ARG A 51 -16.35 -20.20 -17.10
CA ARG A 51 -16.22 -20.54 -15.67
C ARG A 51 -14.85 -21.10 -15.30
N VAL A 52 -14.00 -21.41 -16.28
CA VAL A 52 -12.66 -21.94 -16.05
C VAL A 52 -11.69 -20.77 -15.84
N SER A 53 -10.81 -20.89 -14.84
CA SER A 53 -9.80 -19.88 -14.58
C SER A 53 -8.83 -19.76 -15.77
N LEU A 54 -8.38 -18.53 -16.07
CA LEU A 54 -7.40 -18.29 -17.15
C LEU A 54 -6.12 -19.13 -16.97
N LYS A 55 -5.71 -19.37 -15.72
CA LYS A 55 -4.55 -20.20 -15.37
C LYS A 55 -4.73 -21.66 -15.82
N ARG A 56 -5.90 -22.24 -15.58
CA ARG A 56 -6.25 -23.59 -16.06
C ARG A 56 -6.28 -23.66 -17.58
N LEU A 57 -6.81 -22.63 -18.23
CA LEU A 57 -6.85 -22.55 -19.70
C LEU A 57 -5.45 -22.53 -20.32
N ILE A 58 -4.55 -21.70 -19.79
CA ILE A 58 -3.15 -21.62 -20.24
C ILE A 58 -2.42 -22.94 -19.95
N GLY A 59 -2.60 -23.49 -18.75
CA GLY A 59 -2.03 -24.79 -18.40
C GLY A 59 -2.52 -25.91 -19.33
N ALA A 60 -3.82 -25.95 -19.62
CA ALA A 60 -4.42 -26.93 -20.54
C ALA A 60 -3.86 -26.79 -21.95
N ALA A 61 -3.66 -25.57 -22.44
CA ALA A 61 -3.07 -25.31 -23.76
C ALA A 61 -1.62 -25.81 -23.84
N ILE A 62 -0.77 -25.42 -22.87
CA ILE A 62 0.63 -25.86 -22.80
C ILE A 62 0.71 -27.38 -22.68
N GLY A 63 -0.09 -27.97 -21.79
CA GLY A 63 -0.13 -29.42 -21.58
C GLY A 63 -0.61 -30.18 -22.82
N SER A 64 -1.59 -29.66 -23.55
CA SER A 64 -2.06 -30.25 -24.81
C SER A 64 -0.99 -30.20 -25.90
N ILE A 65 -0.27 -29.07 -26.03
CA ILE A 65 0.84 -28.93 -26.99
C ILE A 65 1.95 -29.95 -26.67
N LEU A 66 2.36 -30.05 -25.40
CA LEU A 66 3.36 -31.01 -24.97
C LEU A 66 2.88 -32.46 -25.15
N GLY A 67 1.60 -32.74 -24.88
CA GLY A 67 0.98 -34.04 -25.10
C GLY A 67 0.98 -34.44 -26.57
N ILE A 68 0.57 -33.55 -27.48
CA ILE A 68 0.59 -33.80 -28.92
C ILE A 68 2.02 -33.99 -29.42
N PHE A 69 2.97 -33.20 -28.93
CA PHE A 69 4.38 -33.37 -29.26
C PHE A 69 4.92 -34.73 -28.79
N GLY A 70 4.61 -35.14 -27.57
CA GLY A 70 4.94 -36.48 -27.06
C GLY A 70 4.29 -37.59 -27.90
N ALA A 71 3.03 -37.40 -28.29
CA ALA A 71 2.33 -38.35 -29.16
C ALA A 71 3.01 -38.49 -30.52
N TYR A 72 3.49 -37.40 -31.10
CA TYR A 72 4.24 -37.40 -32.34
C TYR A 72 5.54 -38.20 -32.22
N LEU A 73 6.28 -38.04 -31.11
CA LEU A 73 7.49 -38.84 -30.85
C LEU A 73 7.17 -40.34 -30.73
N PHE A 74 6.10 -40.70 -29.99
CA PHE A 74 5.65 -42.09 -29.92
C PHE A 74 5.18 -42.65 -31.26
N ALA A 75 4.49 -41.84 -32.06
CA ALA A 75 4.06 -42.23 -33.40
C ALA A 75 5.25 -42.54 -34.32
N LEU A 76 6.38 -41.83 -34.16
CA LEU A 76 7.63 -42.12 -34.87
C LEU A 76 8.22 -43.48 -34.48
N VAL A 77 8.23 -43.80 -33.18
CA VAL A 77 8.68 -45.12 -32.69
C VAL A 77 7.78 -46.23 -33.24
N ILE A 78 6.46 -46.08 -33.12
CA ILE A 78 5.48 -47.03 -33.64
C ILE A 78 5.65 -47.26 -35.14
N ARG A 79 5.91 -46.19 -35.90
CA ARG A 79 6.15 -46.26 -37.35
C ARG A 79 7.40 -47.07 -37.71
N ASN A 80 8.45 -46.98 -36.91
CA ASN A 80 9.71 -47.67 -37.17
C ASN A 80 9.72 -49.12 -36.64
N SER A 81 8.87 -49.45 -35.68
CA SER A 81 8.82 -50.78 -35.05
C SER A 81 7.73 -51.71 -35.59
N LEU A 82 6.70 -51.19 -36.25
CA LEU A 82 5.58 -51.96 -36.78
C LEU A 82 5.40 -51.75 -38.28
N GLU A 83 5.15 -52.85 -39.00
CA GLU A 83 4.82 -52.81 -40.42
C GLU A 83 3.49 -52.07 -40.67
N GLU A 84 3.32 -51.57 -41.91
CA GLU A 84 2.09 -50.90 -42.35
C GLU A 84 0.90 -51.87 -42.26
N SER A 85 0.05 -51.69 -41.23
CA SER A 85 -1.13 -52.49 -40.97
C SER A 85 -2.23 -51.63 -40.32
N SER A 86 -3.49 -52.03 -40.42
CA SER A 86 -4.62 -51.37 -39.75
C SER A 86 -4.40 -51.23 -38.24
N LEU A 87 -3.68 -52.18 -37.62
CA LEU A 87 -3.29 -52.12 -36.21
C LEU A 87 -2.34 -50.95 -35.92
N ARG A 88 -1.40 -50.66 -36.83
CA ARG A 88 -0.49 -49.52 -36.69
C ARG A 88 -1.24 -48.19 -36.75
N SER A 89 -2.13 -48.02 -37.73
CA SER A 89 -2.96 -46.81 -37.84
C SER A 89 -3.86 -46.64 -36.61
N PHE A 90 -4.46 -47.72 -36.12
CA PHE A 90 -5.26 -47.72 -34.90
C PHE A 90 -4.44 -47.29 -33.68
N LEU A 91 -3.25 -47.86 -33.46
CA LEU A 91 -2.37 -47.51 -32.35
C LEU A 91 -1.90 -46.06 -32.43
N GLN A 92 -1.57 -45.55 -33.61
CA GLN A 92 -1.16 -44.16 -33.80
C GLN A 92 -2.27 -43.18 -33.41
N ILE A 93 -3.50 -43.41 -33.86
CA ILE A 93 -4.67 -42.58 -33.49
C ILE A 93 -4.94 -42.70 -31.99
N MET A 94 -4.87 -43.91 -31.44
CA MET A 94 -5.12 -44.15 -30.01
C MET A 94 -4.12 -43.43 -29.12
N VAL A 95 -2.83 -43.49 -29.45
CA VAL A 95 -1.77 -42.80 -28.71
C VAL A 95 -1.92 -41.28 -28.84
N MET A 96 -2.26 -40.77 -30.02
CA MET A 96 -2.53 -39.35 -30.23
C MET A 96 -3.66 -38.84 -29.34
N LEU A 97 -4.79 -39.55 -29.33
CA LEU A 97 -5.97 -39.18 -28.55
C LEU A 97 -5.67 -39.26 -27.05
N LEU A 98 -4.99 -40.33 -26.61
CA LEU A 98 -4.61 -40.52 -25.21
C LEU A 98 -3.66 -39.41 -24.73
N MET A 99 -2.60 -39.12 -25.47
CA MET A 99 -1.60 -38.14 -25.08
C MET A 99 -2.14 -36.70 -25.13
N ALA A 100 -2.98 -36.37 -26.12
CA ALA A 100 -3.67 -35.08 -26.15
C ALA A 100 -4.60 -34.91 -24.95
N TYR A 101 -5.39 -35.94 -24.61
CA TYR A 101 -6.30 -35.92 -23.46
C TYR A 101 -5.55 -35.81 -22.12
N VAL A 102 -4.52 -36.65 -21.91
CA VAL A 102 -3.72 -36.62 -20.67
C VAL A 102 -2.99 -35.28 -20.55
N GLY A 103 -2.39 -34.77 -21.63
CA GLY A 103 -1.74 -33.46 -21.66
C GLY A 103 -2.68 -32.32 -21.29
N LEU A 104 -3.90 -32.33 -21.85
CA LEU A 104 -4.94 -31.35 -21.53
C LEU A 104 -5.34 -31.40 -20.06
N ILE A 105 -5.64 -32.58 -19.51
CA ILE A 105 -6.11 -32.75 -18.14
C ILE A 105 -5.02 -32.42 -17.12
N VAL A 106 -3.79 -32.91 -17.34
CA VAL A 106 -2.65 -32.61 -16.46
C VAL A 106 -2.31 -31.13 -16.52
N GLY A 107 -2.28 -30.55 -17.73
CA GLY A 107 -2.07 -29.13 -17.94
C GLY A 107 -3.12 -28.26 -17.25
N ALA A 108 -4.40 -28.62 -17.37
CA ALA A 108 -5.50 -27.92 -16.71
C ALA A 108 -5.34 -27.97 -15.18
N ASN A 109 -5.11 -29.16 -14.62
CA ASN A 109 -5.02 -29.35 -13.16
C ASN A 109 -3.76 -28.72 -12.56
N LYS A 110 -2.64 -28.71 -13.28
CA LYS A 110 -1.39 -28.09 -12.84
C LYS A 110 -1.28 -26.61 -13.23
N GLY A 111 -2.19 -26.11 -14.07
CA GLY A 111 -2.25 -24.71 -14.47
C GLY A 111 -2.45 -23.75 -13.30
N ASP A 112 -3.15 -24.18 -12.24
CA ASP A 112 -3.32 -23.37 -11.02
C ASP A 112 -1.99 -23.15 -10.26
N LEU A 113 -1.01 -24.04 -10.45
CA LEU A 113 0.35 -23.92 -9.88
C LEU A 113 1.24 -22.96 -10.67
N LEU A 114 0.82 -22.56 -11.88
CA LEU A 114 1.54 -21.55 -12.65
C LEU A 114 1.38 -20.21 -11.94
N ASN A 115 2.48 -19.76 -11.33
CA ASN A 115 2.56 -18.43 -10.75
C ASN A 115 2.77 -17.42 -11.89
N LEU A 116 1.67 -17.03 -12.55
CA LEU A 116 1.67 -15.98 -13.58
C LEU A 116 2.28 -14.66 -13.07
N ALA A 117 2.29 -14.41 -11.75
CA ALA A 117 2.95 -13.24 -11.17
C ALA A 117 4.48 -13.34 -11.18
N ALA A 118 5.05 -14.55 -11.18
CA ALA A 118 6.49 -14.77 -11.34
C ALA A 118 6.94 -14.66 -12.82
N LEU A 119 6.03 -14.92 -13.77
CA LEU A 119 6.25 -14.75 -15.21
C LEU A 119 5.85 -13.34 -15.72
N GLY A 120 5.29 -12.49 -14.85
CA GLY A 120 4.55 -11.26 -15.17
C GLY A 120 5.39 -10.05 -15.58
N GLY A 121 6.61 -10.25 -16.10
CA GLY A 121 7.43 -9.17 -16.67
C GLY A 121 7.07 -8.80 -18.12
N ILE A 122 6.27 -9.62 -18.81
CA ILE A 122 6.08 -9.53 -20.27
C ILE A 122 4.61 -9.43 -20.72
N PHE A 123 3.66 -9.83 -19.87
CA PHE A 123 2.21 -9.73 -20.13
C PHE A 123 1.53 -8.86 -19.08
N GLY A 124 2.13 -7.69 -18.82
CA GLY A 124 1.69 -6.72 -17.82
C GLY A 124 0.28 -6.19 -18.09
N GLY A 125 -0.73 -6.96 -17.67
CA GLY A 125 -1.91 -6.34 -17.09
C GLY A 125 -1.43 -5.69 -15.81
N GLU A 126 -1.60 -4.37 -15.71
CA GLU A 126 -1.38 -3.59 -14.51
C GLU A 126 -1.75 -4.46 -13.31
N LYS A 127 -0.77 -4.79 -12.47
CA LYS A 127 -1.07 -5.04 -11.06
C LYS A 127 -1.87 -3.81 -10.68
N GLN A 128 -3.19 -3.95 -10.54
CA GLN A 128 -3.91 -3.09 -9.63
C GLN A 128 -3.09 -3.23 -8.34
N LEU A 129 -2.26 -2.22 -8.07
CA LEU A 129 -1.65 -2.04 -6.76
C LEU A 129 -2.80 -2.30 -5.82
N LYS A 130 -2.73 -3.39 -5.04
CA LYS A 130 -3.71 -3.67 -3.98
C LYS A 130 -3.95 -2.32 -3.32
N LYS A 131 -5.13 -1.73 -3.52
CA LYS A 131 -5.44 -0.41 -2.97
C LYS A 131 -5.33 -0.61 -1.47
N SER A 132 -4.21 -0.17 -0.92
CA SER A 132 -3.94 -0.29 0.51
C SER A 132 -4.79 0.78 1.17
N TYR A 133 -6.02 0.40 1.50
CA TYR A 133 -6.99 1.27 2.16
C TYR A 133 -6.46 1.61 3.53
N LYS A 134 -6.50 2.90 3.87
CA LYS A 134 -6.04 3.40 5.15
C LYS A 134 -7.20 4.06 5.87
N ILE A 135 -7.69 3.42 6.92
CA ILE A 135 -8.90 3.82 7.62
C ILE A 135 -8.50 4.77 8.75
N LEU A 136 -9.09 5.97 8.77
CA LEU A 136 -8.81 6.96 9.80
C LEU A 136 -9.70 6.77 11.03
N ASP A 137 -9.06 6.85 12.20
CA ASP A 137 -9.72 7.00 13.49
C ASP A 137 -9.90 8.49 13.86
N THR A 138 -10.94 8.79 14.65
CA THR A 138 -11.24 10.10 15.25
C THR A 138 -10.02 10.69 15.97
N SER A 139 -9.25 9.87 16.69
CA SER A 139 -8.08 10.33 17.45
C SER A 139 -6.98 10.96 16.59
N VAL A 140 -6.75 10.42 15.39
CA VAL A 140 -5.73 10.90 14.44
C VAL A 140 -6.20 12.13 13.71
N ILE A 141 -7.49 12.17 13.36
CA ILE A 141 -8.10 13.32 12.70
C ILE A 141 -8.05 14.55 13.63
N ILE A 142 -8.40 14.37 14.91
CA ILE A 142 -8.37 15.47 15.89
C ILE A 142 -6.94 15.93 16.18
N ASP A 143 -5.94 15.03 16.18
CA ASP A 143 -4.53 15.37 16.38
C ASP A 143 -3.94 16.16 15.20
N GLY A 144 -4.34 15.82 13.97
CA GLY A 144 -4.09 16.63 12.78
C GLY A 144 -2.71 16.48 12.13
N ARG A 145 -1.72 15.87 12.81
CA ARG A 145 -0.38 15.64 12.23
C ARG A 145 -0.41 14.78 10.96
N ILE A 146 -1.46 13.97 10.79
CA ILE A 146 -1.66 13.18 9.57
C ILE A 146 -1.74 14.05 8.31
N ALA A 147 -2.32 15.25 8.39
CA ALA A 147 -2.39 16.17 7.26
C ALA A 147 -1.01 16.73 6.91
N ASP A 148 -0.21 17.07 7.92
CA ASP A 148 1.16 17.54 7.71
C ASP A 148 2.01 16.43 7.05
N ILE A 149 1.91 15.20 7.55
CA ILE A 149 2.59 14.03 6.97
C ILE A 149 2.13 13.78 5.52
N ALA A 150 0.84 13.90 5.24
CA ALA A 150 0.30 13.78 3.89
C ALA A 150 0.86 14.83 2.92
N GLU A 151 0.95 16.08 3.35
CA GLU A 151 1.49 17.17 2.53
C GLU A 151 2.98 17.01 2.23
N THR A 152 3.76 16.36 3.10
CA THR A 152 5.16 16.02 2.81
C THR A 152 5.34 14.93 1.76
N GLY A 153 4.26 14.23 1.37
CA GLY A 153 4.32 13.12 0.42
C GLY A 153 4.73 11.77 1.02
N PHE A 154 4.98 11.68 2.33
CA PHE A 154 5.24 10.42 3.03
C PHE A 154 4.00 9.53 3.20
N PHE A 155 2.82 10.07 2.90
CA PHE A 155 1.55 9.39 3.07
C PHE A 155 0.68 9.58 1.83
N ASP A 156 0.36 8.47 1.16
CA ASP A 156 -0.28 8.42 -0.16
C ASP A 156 -1.41 7.35 -0.23
N GLY A 157 -2.15 7.36 -1.33
CA GLY A 157 -3.14 6.33 -1.66
C GLY A 157 -4.56 6.63 -1.18
N VAL A 158 -5.36 5.58 -0.97
CA VAL A 158 -6.79 5.71 -0.63
C VAL A 158 -6.98 5.75 0.88
N VAL A 159 -7.52 6.87 1.35
CA VAL A 159 -7.84 7.12 2.75
C VAL A 159 -9.34 6.97 2.94
N VAL A 160 -9.74 6.07 3.81
CA VAL A 160 -11.14 5.77 4.09
C VAL A 160 -11.54 6.47 5.38
N THR A 161 -12.55 7.33 5.31
CA THR A 161 -13.14 7.98 6.48
C THR A 161 -14.56 7.45 6.67
N PRO A 162 -14.82 6.61 7.68
CA PRO A 162 -16.14 6.02 7.87
C PRO A 162 -17.16 7.05 8.34
N GLN A 163 -18.43 6.88 7.94
CA GLN A 163 -19.50 7.79 8.34
C GLN A 163 -19.68 7.86 9.87
N PHE A 164 -19.44 6.77 10.59
CA PHE A 164 -19.53 6.76 12.06
C PHE A 164 -18.44 7.61 12.73
N VAL A 165 -17.24 7.70 12.15
CA VAL A 165 -16.16 8.60 12.60
C VAL A 165 -16.53 10.06 12.37
N LEU A 166 -17.13 10.37 11.20
CA LEU A 166 -17.64 11.73 10.93
C LEU A 166 -18.74 12.13 11.92
N ARG A 167 -19.66 11.23 12.24
CA ARG A 167 -20.71 11.46 13.24
C ARG A 167 -20.12 11.71 14.62
N GLU A 168 -19.11 10.94 15.03
CA GLU A 168 -18.42 11.15 16.30
C GLU A 168 -17.73 12.53 16.35
N LEU A 169 -17.01 12.91 15.28
CA LEU A 169 -16.39 14.24 15.17
C LEU A 169 -17.41 15.38 15.26
N GLN A 170 -18.58 15.23 14.61
CA GLN A 170 -19.68 16.20 14.71
C GLN A 170 -20.23 16.30 16.13
N LEU A 171 -20.47 15.17 16.80
CA LEU A 171 -20.90 15.17 18.21
C LEU A 171 -19.89 15.87 19.13
N VAL A 172 -18.59 15.68 18.88
CA VAL A 172 -17.53 16.39 19.61
C VAL A 172 -17.53 17.89 19.28
N ALA A 173 -17.77 18.25 18.01
CA ALA A 173 -17.86 19.65 17.55
C ALA A 173 -19.10 20.39 18.09
N ASP A 174 -20.18 19.67 18.38
CA ASP A 174 -21.42 20.23 18.94
C ASP A 174 -21.47 20.15 20.47
N SER A 175 -20.38 19.70 21.11
CA SER A 175 -20.31 19.61 22.57
C SER A 175 -20.49 20.98 23.23
N GLY A 176 -21.17 21.00 24.39
CA GLY A 176 -21.29 22.20 25.23
C GLY A 176 -19.94 22.67 25.79
N ASP A 177 -18.99 21.76 25.96
CA ASP A 177 -17.61 22.04 26.37
C ASP A 177 -16.83 22.73 25.23
N SER A 178 -16.31 23.93 25.50
CA SER A 178 -15.59 24.74 24.52
C SER A 178 -14.33 24.07 24.00
N LEU A 179 -13.59 23.34 24.84
CA LEU A 179 -12.35 22.66 24.44
C LEU A 179 -12.66 21.48 23.51
N LYS A 180 -13.68 20.68 23.85
CA LYS A 180 -14.13 19.57 22.98
C LYS A 180 -14.65 20.09 21.66
N ARG A 181 -15.48 21.13 21.68
CA ARG A 181 -16.01 21.79 20.48
C ARG A 181 -14.90 22.28 19.55
N ASN A 182 -13.89 22.95 20.09
CA ASN A 182 -12.74 23.43 19.29
C ASN A 182 -11.95 22.26 18.69
N ARG A 183 -11.76 21.16 19.43
CA ARG A 183 -11.09 19.95 18.92
C ARG A 183 -11.89 19.26 17.81
N GLY A 184 -13.21 19.15 17.94
CA GLY A 184 -14.10 18.57 16.93
C GLY A 184 -14.09 19.38 15.63
N ARG A 185 -14.23 20.72 15.74
CA ARG A 185 -14.14 21.63 14.58
C ARG A 185 -12.79 21.52 13.88
N ARG A 186 -11.70 21.52 14.65
CA ARG A 186 -10.35 21.28 14.10
C ARG A 186 -10.26 19.96 13.34
N GLY A 187 -10.85 18.89 13.86
CA GLY A 187 -10.87 17.59 13.17
C GLY A 187 -11.57 17.65 11.81
N LEU A 188 -12.71 18.35 11.73
CA LEU A 188 -13.41 18.58 10.45
C LEU A 188 -12.56 19.41 9.48
N ASP A 189 -11.85 20.44 9.95
CA ASP A 189 -10.93 21.23 9.13
C ASP A 189 -9.77 20.39 8.59
N ILE A 190 -9.23 19.47 9.41
CA ILE A 190 -8.17 18.53 9.00
C ILE A 190 -8.65 17.59 7.90
N LEU A 191 -9.89 17.09 7.97
CA LEU A 191 -10.45 16.26 6.89
C LEU A 191 -10.59 17.04 5.58
N GLN A 192 -11.03 18.30 5.64
CA GLN A 192 -11.07 19.17 4.46
C GLN A 192 -9.66 19.44 3.90
N ARG A 193 -8.65 19.57 4.76
CA ARG A 193 -7.26 19.73 4.35
C ARG A 193 -6.75 18.47 3.65
N LEU A 194 -7.01 17.28 4.21
CA LEU A 194 -6.67 16.00 3.60
C LEU A 194 -7.31 15.81 2.21
N GLN A 195 -8.55 16.25 2.02
CA GLN A 195 -9.22 16.20 0.71
C GLN A 195 -8.55 17.06 -0.38
N LYS A 196 -7.79 18.10 0.02
CA LYS A 196 -7.09 18.99 -0.91
C LYS A 196 -5.70 18.48 -1.29
N VAL A 197 -5.19 17.43 -0.62
CA VAL A 197 -3.87 16.87 -0.89
C VAL A 197 -3.91 16.04 -2.19
N PRO A 198 -3.16 16.40 -3.25
CA PRO A 198 -3.26 15.73 -4.55
C PRO A 198 -2.83 14.25 -4.55
N SER A 199 -1.95 13.85 -3.64
CA SER A 199 -1.46 12.48 -3.50
C SER A 199 -2.43 11.55 -2.76
N LEU A 200 -3.53 12.09 -2.22
CA LEU A 200 -4.52 11.35 -1.45
C LEU A 200 -5.87 11.30 -2.14
N GLN A 201 -6.46 10.10 -2.14
CA GLN A 201 -7.87 9.93 -2.48
C GLN A 201 -8.65 9.68 -1.19
N VAL A 202 -9.34 10.70 -0.69
CA VAL A 202 -10.21 10.57 0.48
C VAL A 202 -11.57 10.02 0.03
N GLN A 203 -11.95 8.86 0.57
CA GLN A 203 -13.22 8.19 0.34
C GLN A 203 -14.02 8.15 1.64
N ILE A 204 -15.25 8.64 1.61
CA ILE A 204 -16.20 8.48 2.71
C ILE A 204 -17.02 7.22 2.46
N VAL A 205 -17.10 6.33 3.44
CA VAL A 205 -17.84 5.06 3.34
C VAL A 205 -18.96 5.00 4.36
N GLU A 206 -20.09 4.43 3.94
CA GLU A 206 -21.32 4.33 4.75
C GLU A 206 -21.46 2.98 5.45
N ASP A 207 -20.53 2.04 5.23
CA ASP A 207 -20.52 0.75 5.91
C ASP A 207 -20.49 0.93 7.43
N ASP A 208 -21.48 0.33 8.08
CA ASP A 208 -21.65 0.35 9.53
C ASP A 208 -21.94 -1.08 10.02
N PHE A 209 -21.64 -1.34 11.28
CA PHE A 209 -21.80 -2.64 11.92
C PHE A 209 -22.76 -2.49 13.11
N PRO A 210 -24.09 -2.55 12.90
CA PRO A 210 -25.09 -2.28 13.94
C PRO A 210 -25.02 -3.25 15.13
N GLY A 211 -24.51 -4.46 14.92
CA GLY A 211 -24.28 -5.46 15.98
C GLY A 211 -23.10 -5.14 16.89
N VAL A 212 -22.29 -4.14 16.55
CA VAL A 212 -21.10 -3.73 17.30
C VAL A 212 -21.35 -2.35 17.87
N ARG A 213 -21.26 -2.20 19.20
CA ARG A 213 -21.50 -0.91 19.87
C ARG A 213 -20.29 0.00 19.87
N GLU A 214 -19.11 -0.57 20.08
CA GLU A 214 -17.86 0.18 20.23
C GLU A 214 -17.33 0.64 18.88
N VAL A 215 -17.00 1.94 18.76
CA VAL A 215 -16.46 2.53 17.53
C VAL A 215 -15.15 1.85 17.12
N ASP A 216 -14.29 1.56 18.11
CA ASP A 216 -13.03 0.85 17.95
C ASP A 216 -13.19 -0.52 17.25
N LEU A 217 -14.17 -1.31 17.69
CA LEU A 217 -14.47 -2.60 17.07
C LEU A 217 -15.05 -2.43 15.66
N LYS A 218 -15.84 -1.38 15.40
CA LYS A 218 -16.32 -1.08 14.05
C LYS A 218 -15.17 -0.74 13.10
N LEU A 219 -14.15 -0.02 13.57
CA LEU A 219 -12.94 0.26 12.77
C LEU A 219 -12.20 -1.04 12.42
N ILE A 220 -12.11 -1.99 13.34
CA ILE A 220 -11.47 -3.28 13.12
C ILE A 220 -12.26 -4.13 12.10
N GLU A 221 -13.58 -4.22 12.24
CA GLU A 221 -14.41 -4.95 11.28
C GLU A 221 -14.37 -4.30 9.88
N LEU A 222 -14.35 -2.96 9.81
CA LEU A 222 -14.17 -2.24 8.55
C LEU A 222 -12.81 -2.53 7.91
N ALA A 223 -11.74 -2.56 8.71
CA ALA A 223 -10.39 -2.86 8.23
C ALA A 223 -10.28 -4.28 7.67
N LYS A 224 -10.94 -5.26 8.30
CA LYS A 224 -11.02 -6.62 7.76
C LYS A 224 -11.80 -6.67 6.45
N LEU A 225 -12.95 -5.98 6.38
CA LEU A 225 -13.78 -5.95 5.17
C LEU A 225 -13.04 -5.36 3.96
N TYR A 226 -12.28 -4.29 4.18
CA TYR A 226 -11.55 -3.59 3.14
C TYR A 226 -10.11 -4.11 2.92
N GLU A 227 -9.67 -5.14 3.64
CA GLU A 227 -8.25 -5.57 3.71
C GLU A 227 -7.30 -4.36 3.94
N GLY A 228 -7.73 -3.42 4.78
CA GLY A 228 -7.08 -2.14 5.03
C GLY A 228 -6.27 -2.09 6.32
N LYS A 229 -5.54 -0.99 6.49
CA LYS A 229 -4.79 -0.67 7.72
C LYS A 229 -5.52 0.41 8.50
N ILE A 230 -5.50 0.35 9.82
CA ILE A 230 -6.07 1.39 10.69
C ILE A 230 -4.98 2.41 11.00
N ILE A 231 -5.31 3.70 10.92
CA ILE A 231 -4.45 4.78 11.39
C ILE A 231 -5.07 5.33 12.67
N THR A 232 -4.37 5.15 13.79
CA THR A 232 -4.84 5.59 15.10
C THR A 232 -3.70 6.14 15.95
N ASN A 233 -4.03 7.00 16.91
CA ASN A 233 -3.12 7.42 17.99
C ASN A 233 -3.39 6.66 19.28
N ASP A 234 -4.48 5.89 19.33
CA ASP A 234 -4.88 5.12 20.51
C ASP A 234 -4.07 3.82 20.62
N PHE A 235 -3.42 3.66 21.78
CA PHE A 235 -2.58 2.50 22.08
C PHE A 235 -3.39 1.22 22.32
N ASN A 236 -4.59 1.33 22.88
CA ASN A 236 -5.48 0.19 23.14
C ASN A 236 -6.07 -0.34 21.83
N LEU A 237 -6.56 0.56 20.96
CA LEU A 237 -7.04 0.17 19.63
C LEU A 237 -5.92 -0.51 18.84
N ASN A 238 -4.69 0.01 18.91
CA ASN A 238 -3.53 -0.61 18.26
C ASN A 238 -3.34 -2.07 18.72
N LYS A 239 -3.29 -2.32 20.03
CA LYS A 239 -3.13 -3.69 20.58
C LYS A 239 -4.25 -4.63 20.15
N ILE A 240 -5.50 -4.19 20.25
CA ILE A 240 -6.66 -5.05 19.95
C ILE A 240 -6.72 -5.35 18.45
N ALA A 241 -6.48 -4.36 17.59
CA ALA A 241 -6.46 -4.53 16.14
C ALA A 241 -5.37 -5.52 15.69
N GLN A 242 -4.14 -5.39 16.22
CA GLN A 242 -3.05 -6.32 15.92
C GLN A 242 -3.37 -7.77 16.34
N LEU A 243 -3.98 -7.97 17.51
CA LEU A 243 -4.42 -9.30 17.96
C LEU A 243 -5.48 -9.92 17.03
N GLN A 244 -6.28 -9.09 16.35
CA GLN A 244 -7.26 -9.54 15.36
C GLN A 244 -6.71 -9.61 13.93
N GLY A 245 -5.39 -9.50 13.75
CA GLY A 245 -4.72 -9.62 12.46
C GLY A 245 -4.87 -8.39 11.55
N VAL A 246 -5.26 -7.24 12.10
CA VAL A 246 -5.35 -5.98 11.37
C VAL A 246 -4.08 -5.17 11.58
N GLU A 247 -3.46 -4.73 10.49
CA GLU A 247 -2.29 -3.86 10.54
C GLU A 247 -2.66 -2.45 10.98
N VAL A 248 -1.81 -1.85 11.82
CA VAL A 248 -2.03 -0.52 12.39
C VAL A 248 -0.85 0.38 12.09
N LEU A 249 -1.13 1.61 11.70
CA LEU A 249 -0.17 2.70 11.51
C LEU A 249 -0.38 3.72 12.63
N ASN A 250 0.51 3.74 13.62
CA ASN A 250 0.40 4.66 14.74
C ASN A 250 1.28 5.90 14.52
N ILE A 251 0.68 7.11 14.55
CA ILE A 251 1.42 8.36 14.29
C ILE A 251 2.36 8.71 15.46
N ASN A 252 2.05 8.29 16.70
CA ASN A 252 2.97 8.44 17.81
C ASN A 252 4.20 7.53 17.67
N GLU A 253 4.02 6.30 17.16
CA GLU A 253 5.14 5.41 16.86
C GLU A 253 6.02 5.98 15.74
N LEU A 254 5.40 6.53 14.68
CA LEU A 254 6.12 7.22 13.62
C LEU A 254 6.92 8.42 14.17
N ALA A 255 6.31 9.27 14.98
CA ALA A 255 6.99 10.41 15.58
C ALA A 255 8.18 9.98 16.45
N ASN A 256 8.04 8.88 17.21
CA ASN A 256 9.14 8.32 18.00
C ASN A 256 10.26 7.75 17.13
N ALA A 257 9.94 7.14 15.99
CA ALA A 257 10.92 6.61 15.04
C ALA A 257 11.72 7.73 14.33
N LEU A 258 11.15 8.93 14.24
CA LEU A 258 11.80 10.12 13.67
C LEU A 258 12.67 10.88 14.67
N LYS A 259 12.73 10.46 15.95
CA LYS A 259 13.59 11.11 16.94
C LYS A 259 15.07 10.98 16.54
N PRO A 260 15.87 12.05 16.66
CA PRO A 260 17.29 12.00 16.31
C PRO A 260 18.02 10.85 17.03
N ILE A 261 18.74 10.05 16.25
CA ILE A 261 19.66 9.05 16.79
C ILE A 261 20.97 9.78 17.06
N VAL A 262 21.35 9.88 18.33
CA VAL A 262 22.68 10.36 18.71
C VAL A 262 23.62 9.17 18.91
N LEU A 263 24.80 9.24 18.30
CA LEU A 263 25.83 8.23 18.44
C LEU A 263 26.99 8.77 19.30
N PRO A 264 27.69 7.89 20.07
CA PRO A 264 28.94 8.27 20.71
C PRO A 264 29.92 8.84 19.68
N GLY A 265 30.55 9.97 19.99
CA GLY A 265 31.48 10.69 19.13
C GLY A 265 30.86 11.81 18.30
N GLU A 266 29.53 11.88 18.18
CA GLU A 266 28.86 13.00 17.51
C GLU A 266 28.87 14.26 18.37
N THR A 267 28.84 15.42 17.72
CA THR A 267 28.66 16.70 18.41
C THR A 267 27.18 17.09 18.40
N MET A 268 26.68 17.61 19.52
CA MET A 268 25.31 18.08 19.62
C MET A 268 25.22 19.36 20.43
N ARG A 269 24.23 20.19 20.12
CA ARG A 269 24.01 21.47 20.79
C ARG A 269 22.96 21.31 21.89
N VAL A 270 23.30 21.71 23.12
CA VAL A 270 22.39 21.61 24.26
C VAL A 270 22.40 22.87 25.12
N PHE A 271 21.24 23.20 25.71
CA PHE A 271 21.10 24.29 26.67
C PHE A 271 21.21 23.74 28.10
N ILE A 272 22.22 24.17 28.86
CA ILE A 272 22.46 23.67 30.21
C ILE A 272 21.51 24.35 31.19
N LEU A 273 20.60 23.57 31.78
CA LEU A 273 19.53 24.09 32.64
C LEU A 273 19.94 24.18 34.10
N LYS A 274 20.63 23.16 34.62
CA LYS A 274 20.98 23.06 36.04
C LYS A 274 22.27 22.28 36.27
N GLU A 275 22.80 22.37 37.50
CA GLU A 275 23.95 21.57 37.94
C GLU A 275 23.59 20.08 38.02
N GLY A 276 24.53 19.22 37.63
CA GLY A 276 24.40 17.76 37.69
C GLY A 276 24.67 17.20 39.08
N LYS A 277 24.64 15.86 39.17
CA LYS A 277 24.85 15.18 40.44
C LYS A 277 26.32 15.17 40.86
N GLU A 278 27.23 15.04 39.89
CA GLU A 278 28.67 15.06 40.16
C GLU A 278 29.26 16.46 39.99
N TYR A 279 30.41 16.67 40.64
CA TYR A 279 31.13 17.93 40.57
C TYR A 279 31.48 18.28 39.11
N ASN A 280 31.19 19.51 38.72
CA ASN A 280 31.43 20.06 37.38
C ASN A 280 30.48 19.59 36.25
N GLN A 281 29.44 18.80 36.56
CA GLN A 281 28.42 18.42 35.59
C GLN A 281 27.33 19.49 35.40
N GLY A 282 26.79 19.54 34.19
CA GLY A 282 25.54 20.21 33.87
C GLY A 282 24.49 19.21 33.37
N VAL A 283 23.21 19.55 33.50
CA VAL A 283 22.09 18.77 32.97
C VAL A 283 21.30 19.63 31.99
N ALA A 284 21.05 19.07 30.82
CA ALA A 284 20.15 19.58 29.81
C ALA A 284 19.04 18.56 29.53
N TYR A 285 17.96 19.02 28.91
CA TYR A 285 16.93 18.16 28.36
C TYR A 285 16.77 18.51 26.89
N LEU A 286 16.67 17.48 26.05
CA LEU A 286 16.22 17.67 24.67
C LEU A 286 14.72 17.96 24.64
N ASP A 287 14.23 18.44 23.51
CA ASP A 287 12.80 18.75 23.30
C ASP A 287 11.89 17.54 23.53
N ASP A 288 12.43 16.33 23.39
CA ASP A 288 11.72 15.08 23.58
C ASP A 288 11.77 14.53 25.03
N GLY A 289 12.38 15.28 25.95
CA GLY A 289 12.53 14.94 27.37
C GLY A 289 13.75 14.07 27.70
N THR A 290 14.56 13.69 26.71
CA THR A 290 15.80 12.93 26.95
C THR A 290 16.76 13.75 27.81
N MET A 291 17.20 13.17 28.93
CA MET A 291 18.16 13.84 29.83
C MET A 291 19.56 13.75 29.26
N VAL A 292 20.24 14.89 29.14
CA VAL A 292 21.62 14.99 28.70
C VAL A 292 22.48 15.45 29.88
N VAL A 293 23.38 14.60 30.33
CA VAL A 293 24.35 14.90 31.39
C VAL A 293 25.67 15.28 30.72
N VAL A 294 26.12 16.51 30.96
CA VAL A 294 27.30 17.07 30.31
C VAL A 294 28.41 17.29 31.34
N ASP A 295 29.53 16.61 31.13
CA ASP A 295 30.73 16.80 31.92
C ASP A 295 31.43 18.13 31.58
N ASN A 296 32.08 18.74 32.57
CA ASN A 296 32.66 20.09 32.55
C ASN A 296 31.68 21.26 32.25
N ALA A 297 30.37 21.05 32.25
CA ALA A 297 29.40 22.08 31.86
C ALA A 297 28.87 22.96 33.01
N ARG A 298 29.33 22.79 34.25
CA ARG A 298 28.84 23.59 35.40
C ARG A 298 28.97 25.10 35.20
N LYS A 299 30.07 25.57 34.60
CA LYS A 299 30.28 27.01 34.32
C LYS A 299 29.42 27.53 33.17
N MET A 300 28.78 26.63 32.43
CA MET A 300 27.98 26.91 31.24
C MET A 300 26.46 26.83 31.52
N ILE A 301 26.05 26.76 32.78
CA ILE A 301 24.64 26.83 33.18
C ILE A 301 24.02 28.13 32.64
N GLY A 302 22.84 28.01 32.03
CA GLY A 302 22.12 29.10 31.38
C GLY A 302 22.64 29.44 29.97
N LYS A 303 23.54 28.63 29.40
CA LYS A 303 24.09 28.83 28.04
C LYS A 303 23.84 27.61 27.15
N THR A 304 23.74 27.87 25.85
CA THR A 304 23.75 26.85 24.81
C THR A 304 25.19 26.55 24.40
N ILE A 305 25.60 25.28 24.49
CA ILE A 305 26.95 24.82 24.16
C ILE A 305 26.91 23.61 23.22
N ASP A 306 27.94 23.48 22.39
CA ASP A 306 28.19 22.28 21.60
C ASP A 306 29.00 21.29 22.46
N ILE A 307 28.51 20.06 22.58
CA ILE A 307 29.08 18.98 23.40
C ILE A 307 29.41 17.79 22.51
N SER A 308 30.41 17.00 22.89
CA SER A 308 30.69 15.71 22.25
C SER A 308 30.03 14.58 23.04
N VAL A 309 29.19 13.79 22.39
CA VAL A 309 28.51 12.65 23.02
C VAL A 309 29.55 11.59 23.38
N THR A 310 29.62 11.20 24.65
CA THR A 310 30.55 10.18 25.14
C THR A 310 29.88 8.81 25.19
N SER A 311 28.64 8.74 25.67
CA SER A 311 27.89 7.49 25.73
C SER A 311 26.38 7.76 25.77
N VAL A 312 25.60 6.73 25.43
CA VAL A 312 24.15 6.76 25.52
C VAL A 312 23.73 5.57 26.37
N LEU A 313 23.03 5.81 27.47
CA LEU A 313 22.50 4.77 28.34
C LEU A 313 20.98 4.73 28.22
N GLN A 314 20.43 3.53 28.06
CA GLN A 314 18.99 3.31 28.17
C GLN A 314 18.67 2.97 29.63
N THR A 315 17.79 3.73 30.28
CA THR A 315 17.31 3.48 31.63
C THR A 315 15.82 3.12 31.63
N THR A 316 15.29 2.67 32.76
CA THR A 316 13.85 2.39 32.94
C THR A 316 12.99 3.64 32.79
N ALA A 317 13.54 4.83 33.05
CA ALA A 317 12.86 6.12 32.89
C ALA A 317 13.01 6.73 31.48
N GLY A 318 13.77 6.10 30.59
CA GLY A 318 14.02 6.58 29.23
C GLY A 318 15.50 6.59 28.84
N LYS A 319 15.79 7.23 27.70
CA LYS A 319 17.15 7.40 27.19
C LYS A 319 17.86 8.50 27.99
N MET A 320 19.13 8.29 28.30
CA MET A 320 20.02 9.28 28.91
C MET A 320 21.27 9.40 28.05
N ILE A 321 21.66 10.63 27.74
CA ILE A 321 22.84 10.92 26.92
C ILE A 321 23.90 11.50 27.83
N PHE A 322 25.13 11.00 27.72
CA PHE A 322 26.29 11.58 28.36
C PHE A 322 27.12 12.27 27.31
N GLY A 323 27.56 13.48 27.60
CA GLY A 323 28.47 14.21 26.75
C GLY A 323 29.52 14.93 27.57
N LYS A 324 30.53 15.45 26.88
CA LYS A 324 31.59 16.24 27.46
C LYS A 324 31.67 17.56 26.74
N TRP A 325 31.75 18.63 27.52
CA TRP A 325 32.12 19.93 27.00
C TRP A 325 33.65 20.07 27.04
N ASP A 326 34.25 20.34 25.88
CA ASP A 326 35.66 20.69 25.79
C ASP A 326 35.79 22.13 25.28
N GLU A 327 36.42 22.97 26.09
CA GLU A 327 36.67 24.39 25.82
C GLU A 327 37.51 24.58 24.54
N ARG A 328 38.28 23.57 24.13
CA ARG A 328 39.08 23.58 22.89
C ARG A 328 38.27 23.29 21.63
N SER A 329 37.09 22.72 21.77
CA SER A 329 36.18 22.35 20.67
C SER A 329 35.19 23.46 20.32
N ALA A 330 35.15 24.54 21.12
CA ALA A 330 34.37 25.72 20.78
C ALA A 330 34.91 26.31 19.45
N PRO A 331 34.06 26.54 18.44
CA PRO A 331 34.52 27.19 17.22
C PRO A 331 35.08 28.56 17.60
N ARG A 332 36.40 28.74 17.43
CA ARG A 332 37.03 30.06 17.50
C ARG A 332 36.31 30.94 16.48
N SER A 333 35.47 31.85 16.95
CA SER A 333 35.04 32.98 16.14
C SER A 333 36.29 33.81 15.85
N ASP A 334 36.90 33.61 14.68
CA ASP A 334 38.03 34.39 14.21
C ASP A 334 37.56 35.86 14.10
N PRO A 335 38.17 36.82 14.84
CA PRO A 335 37.75 38.23 14.80
C PRO A 335 37.85 38.86 13.40
N ARG A 336 38.57 38.20 12.48
CA ARG A 336 38.73 38.68 11.10
C ARG A 336 37.45 38.60 10.26
N ASN A 337 36.49 37.75 10.61
CA ASN A 337 35.20 37.66 9.91
C ASN A 337 34.12 38.63 10.42
N ALA A 338 34.29 39.21 11.61
CA ALA A 338 33.36 40.23 12.12
C ALA A 338 33.53 41.58 11.39
N MET A 339 34.74 41.89 10.92
CA MET A 339 35.02 43.15 10.22
C MET A 339 34.49 43.15 8.77
N GLY A 340 34.40 41.99 8.11
CA GLY A 340 33.84 41.86 6.76
C GLY A 340 32.31 41.84 6.69
N ALA A 341 31.64 41.48 7.80
CA ALA A 341 30.18 41.54 7.89
C ALA A 341 29.67 42.95 8.23
N ALA A 342 30.46 43.77 8.94
CA ALA A 342 30.10 45.16 9.23
C ALA A 342 30.16 46.06 7.98
N SER A 343 31.08 45.79 7.04
CA SER A 343 31.19 46.53 5.78
C SER A 343 30.06 46.21 4.80
N SER A 344 29.60 44.95 4.72
CA SER A 344 28.50 44.54 3.84
C SER A 344 27.11 45.02 4.30
N ILE A 345 26.92 45.20 5.61
CA ILE A 345 25.68 45.80 6.16
C ILE A 345 25.63 47.32 5.93
N SER A 346 26.79 48.00 5.87
CA SER A 346 26.87 49.43 5.55
C SER A 346 26.55 49.72 4.08
N GLU A 347 26.97 48.87 3.15
CA GLU A 347 26.66 49.04 1.71
C GLU A 347 25.19 48.73 1.38
N SER A 348 24.60 47.70 1.99
CA SER A 348 23.18 47.38 1.76
C SER A 348 22.23 48.44 2.30
N LYS A 349 22.54 49.07 3.45
CA LYS A 349 21.76 50.21 3.96
C LYS A 349 21.86 51.45 3.08
N LYS A 350 22.98 51.66 2.37
CA LYS A 350 23.14 52.81 1.46
C LYS A 350 22.33 52.64 0.16
N GLN A 351 22.15 51.41 -0.31
CA GLN A 351 21.33 51.12 -1.50
C GLN A 351 19.82 51.25 -1.22
N ILE A 352 19.36 50.93 -0.02
CA ILE A 352 17.92 50.97 0.31
C ILE A 352 17.41 52.42 0.43
N VAL A 353 18.27 53.38 0.82
CA VAL A 353 17.85 54.80 0.99
C VAL A 353 17.75 55.56 -0.33
N ILE A 354 18.37 55.09 -1.42
CA ILE A 354 18.35 55.80 -2.72
C ILE A 354 17.12 55.41 -3.55
N ALA A 355 16.43 54.31 -3.24
CA ALA A 355 15.30 53.80 -4.03
C ALA A 355 13.93 54.43 -3.68
N ASP A 356 13.85 55.29 -2.67
CA ASP A 356 12.59 55.80 -2.12
C ASP A 356 12.47 57.34 -2.23
N GLN A 357 12.84 57.90 -3.38
CA GLN A 357 12.42 59.25 -3.78
C GLN A 357 11.36 59.16 -4.88
N PRO A 358 10.15 59.73 -4.68
CA PRO A 358 9.16 59.82 -5.73
C PRO A 358 9.59 60.87 -6.76
N ALA A 359 9.59 60.50 -8.03
CA ALA A 359 9.67 61.44 -9.13
C ALA A 359 8.32 62.16 -9.31
N GLU A 360 8.38 63.46 -9.56
CA GLU A 360 7.26 64.33 -9.97
C GLU A 360 6.49 63.82 -11.20
#